data_AF-A0A925IVE2-F1
#
_entry.id   AF-A0A925IVE2-F1
#
_cell.length_a   1.000
_cell.length_b   1.000
_cell.length_c   1.000
_cell.angle_alpha   90.00
_cell.angle_beta   90.00
_cell.angle_gamma   90.00
#
_symmetry.space_group_name_H-M   'P 1'
#
loop_
_entity.id
_entity.type
_entity.pdbx_description
1 polymer ?
#
loop_
_entity_poly.entity_id
_entity_poly.type
_entity_poly.pdbx_seq_one_letter_code
_entity_poly.pdbx_strand_id
1 'polypeptide(L)'
;MFIRKTLIITCIIFVWSYAHQDLNAQYNHDASGYSHAIYVIPTENEMVYYKAVTLVWEKISESGKYHLQLSNTKDFSGLILDTIICHTSMTTPHLKNHTEYFWRVRDLGPGCEVYDFVDFNFFKTTSIVMEETKEDNIVNIYPTHIKGLEVLYFDNPESVNFEIKISDASSKDHYVQRCKADRKGITTASWPRGSYEVTITTHNHEPQVRKFVLY
;
A
#
# COMPACT_ATOMS: atom_id res chain seq x y z
N MET A 1 2.36 34.88 19.57
CA MET A 1 1.68 34.83 18.26
C MET A 1 2.49 33.92 17.35
N PHE A 2 2.27 32.60 17.44
CA PHE A 2 3.02 31.61 16.67
C PHE A 2 2.15 31.11 15.53
N ILE A 3 2.65 31.30 14.31
CA ILE A 3 2.03 30.88 13.06
C ILE A 3 2.14 29.36 12.97
N ARG A 4 1.00 28.66 12.92
CA ARG A 4 0.91 27.23 12.59
C ARG A 4 1.30 27.03 11.13
N LYS A 5 2.35 26.26 10.85
CA LYS A 5 2.58 25.66 9.53
C LYS A 5 2.18 24.19 9.60
N THR A 6 1.17 23.86 8.80
CA THR A 6 0.73 22.52 8.43
C THR A 6 1.91 21.72 7.87
N LEU A 7 2.30 20.61 8.51
CA LEU A 7 3.32 19.72 7.98
C LEU A 7 2.67 18.57 7.21
N ILE A 8 2.99 18.56 5.93
CA ILE A 8 2.67 17.62 4.86
C ILE A 8 3.47 16.32 5.07
N ILE A 9 2.79 15.20 4.83
CA ILE A 9 3.28 13.88 4.37
C ILE A 9 4.81 13.81 4.16
N THR A 10 5.54 13.34 5.17
CA THR A 10 6.94 12.91 5.02
C THR A 10 7.24 11.83 6.06
N CYS A 11 7.02 10.55 5.74
CA CYS A 11 7.71 9.48 6.47
C CYS A 11 7.95 8.17 5.71
N ILE A 12 7.69 8.10 4.40
CA ILE A 12 8.18 6.99 3.54
C ILE A 12 9.47 7.38 2.79
N ILE A 13 9.84 8.66 2.77
CA ILE A 13 10.99 9.18 1.99
C ILE A 13 12.35 9.03 2.71
N PHE A 14 12.39 8.79 4.02
CA PHE A 14 13.63 8.96 4.80
C PHE A 14 14.60 7.77 4.88
N VAL A 15 14.28 6.61 4.29
CA VAL A 15 15.27 5.52 4.12
C VAL A 15 15.94 5.55 2.74
N TRP A 16 15.40 6.30 1.77
CA TRP A 16 15.94 6.37 0.40
C TRP A 16 16.87 7.56 0.12
N SER A 17 17.06 8.48 1.07
CA SER A 17 17.77 9.74 0.79
C SER A 17 19.31 9.68 0.85
N TYR A 18 19.93 8.59 1.32
CA TYR A 18 21.39 8.56 1.51
C TYR A 18 22.17 7.68 0.51
N ALA A 19 21.51 7.09 -0.50
CA ALA A 19 22.19 6.24 -1.49
C ALA A 19 21.93 6.63 -2.96
N HIS A 20 21.15 7.67 -3.27
CA HIS A 20 20.70 7.98 -4.65
C HIS A 20 21.12 9.36 -5.15
N GLN A 21 22.27 9.89 -4.71
CA GLN A 21 22.74 11.19 -5.20
C GLN A 21 23.65 11.12 -6.44
N ASP A 22 24.00 9.93 -6.96
CA ASP A 22 24.94 9.79 -8.10
C ASP A 22 24.50 8.82 -9.22
N LEU A 23 23.20 8.63 -9.48
CA LEU A 23 22.70 7.72 -10.56
C LEU A 23 21.74 8.37 -11.58
N ASN A 24 21.62 9.70 -11.59
CA ASN A 24 20.69 10.42 -12.48
C ASN A 24 21.17 10.62 -13.94
N ALA A 25 22.05 9.78 -14.48
CA ALA A 25 22.55 9.98 -15.86
C ALA A 25 22.93 8.71 -16.65
N GLN A 26 22.47 7.52 -16.27
CA GLN A 26 22.65 6.31 -17.09
C GLN A 26 21.33 5.55 -17.27
N TYR A 27 20.50 6.12 -18.14
CA TYR A 27 19.71 5.43 -19.16
C TYR A 27 19.15 4.04 -18.75
N ASN A 28 17.89 4.02 -18.29
CA ASN A 28 17.06 2.82 -18.14
C ASN A 28 16.71 2.17 -19.49
N HIS A 29 17.69 1.90 -20.34
CA HIS A 29 17.50 1.07 -21.52
C HIS A 29 18.26 -0.23 -21.30
N ASP A 30 17.52 -1.33 -21.33
CA ASP A 30 18.12 -2.64 -21.50
C ASP A 30 18.77 -2.75 -22.89
N ALA A 31 19.55 -3.82 -23.12
CA ALA A 31 20.20 -4.08 -24.40
C ALA A 31 19.23 -4.25 -25.60
N SER A 32 17.91 -4.26 -25.34
CA SER A 32 16.83 -4.29 -26.33
C SER A 32 16.24 -2.90 -26.65
N GLY A 33 16.67 -1.85 -25.96
CA GLY A 33 16.24 -0.47 -26.22
C GLY A 33 14.91 -0.09 -25.58
N TYR A 34 14.33 -0.92 -24.70
CA TYR A 34 13.06 -0.62 -24.03
C TYR A 34 13.31 0.09 -22.69
N SER A 35 12.51 1.12 -22.42
CA SER A 35 12.48 1.79 -21.13
C SER A 35 11.36 1.22 -20.26
N HIS A 36 11.74 0.64 -19.12
CA HIS A 36 10.81 0.02 -18.17
C HIS A 36 10.28 1.03 -17.16
N ALA A 37 9.02 0.87 -16.76
CA ALA A 37 8.46 1.66 -15.68
C ALA A 37 8.98 1.14 -14.34
N ILE A 38 9.49 2.05 -13.50
CA ILE A 38 9.79 1.73 -12.10
C ILE A 38 8.59 2.15 -11.27
N TYR A 39 7.88 1.17 -10.71
CA TYR A 39 6.67 1.39 -9.93
C TYR A 39 7.03 1.73 -8.48
N VAL A 40 6.56 2.88 -8.00
CA VAL A 40 6.88 3.40 -6.66
C VAL A 40 5.80 3.03 -5.66
N ILE A 41 4.55 3.46 -5.91
CA ILE A 41 3.39 3.07 -5.09
C ILE A 41 2.14 2.84 -5.95
N PRO A 42 1.26 1.90 -5.57
CA PRO A 42 1.50 0.88 -4.56
C PRO A 42 2.65 -0.05 -4.98
N THR A 43 3.41 -0.53 -4.00
CA THR A 43 4.42 -1.57 -4.19
C THR A 43 3.75 -2.88 -4.59
N GLU A 44 4.53 -3.82 -5.15
CA GLU A 44 3.99 -5.08 -5.62
C GLU A 44 3.25 -5.83 -4.50
N ASN A 45 2.01 -6.24 -4.78
CA ASN A 45 1.12 -6.93 -3.84
C ASN A 45 0.74 -6.14 -2.58
N GLU A 46 0.89 -4.81 -2.59
CA GLU A 46 0.50 -3.96 -1.46
C GLU A 46 -1.03 -3.97 -1.23
N MET A 47 -1.43 -3.86 0.04
CA MET A 47 -2.82 -3.68 0.45
C MET A 47 -3.12 -2.20 0.65
N VAL A 48 -4.03 -1.64 -0.15
CA VAL A 48 -4.33 -0.19 -0.18
C VAL A 48 -5.81 0.09 0.00
N TYR A 49 -6.15 1.27 0.53
CA TYR A 49 -7.53 1.65 0.77
C TYR A 49 -8.31 1.84 -0.55
N TYR A 50 -9.41 1.09 -0.71
CA TYR A 50 -10.12 0.99 -2.00
C TYR A 50 -10.70 2.29 -2.58
N LYS A 51 -10.96 3.31 -1.75
CA LYS A 51 -11.54 4.59 -2.22
C LYS A 51 -10.51 5.61 -2.68
N ALA A 52 -9.24 5.45 -2.33
CA ALA A 52 -8.23 6.47 -2.62
C ALA A 52 -6.87 5.80 -2.85
N VAL A 53 -6.71 5.21 -4.03
CA VAL A 53 -5.42 4.64 -4.45
C VAL A 53 -4.70 5.66 -5.32
N THR A 54 -3.45 5.98 -4.97
CA THR A 54 -2.58 6.81 -5.79
C THR A 54 -1.49 5.94 -6.41
N LEU A 55 -1.45 5.92 -7.73
CA LEU A 55 -0.42 5.27 -8.52
C LEU A 55 0.72 6.27 -8.72
N VAL A 56 1.96 5.86 -8.47
CA VAL A 56 3.18 6.66 -8.65
C VAL A 56 4.27 5.79 -9.26
N TRP A 57 4.92 6.29 -10.29
CA TRP A 57 6.06 5.66 -10.96
C TRP A 57 7.20 6.67 -11.09
N GLU A 58 8.39 6.20 -11.41
CA GLU A 58 9.52 7.07 -11.72
C GLU A 58 9.42 7.64 -13.13
N LYS A 59 10.07 8.79 -13.37
CA LYS A 59 10.16 9.39 -14.70
C LYS A 59 10.90 8.43 -15.64
N ILE A 60 10.25 8.00 -16.72
CA ILE A 60 10.83 7.05 -17.67
C ILE A 60 11.72 7.78 -18.70
N SER A 61 11.24 8.91 -19.22
CA SER A 61 11.98 9.69 -20.22
C SER A 61 11.72 11.20 -20.10
N GLU A 62 12.49 11.98 -20.85
CA GLU A 62 12.33 13.43 -20.98
C GLU A 62 11.05 13.86 -21.71
N SER A 63 10.33 12.94 -22.38
CA SER A 63 9.05 13.24 -23.04
C SER A 63 8.00 13.74 -22.04
N GLY A 64 8.04 13.19 -20.82
CA GLY A 64 7.08 13.44 -19.76
C GLY A 64 5.65 13.03 -20.09
N LYS A 65 5.40 12.27 -21.17
CA LYS A 65 4.06 11.80 -21.58
C LYS A 65 3.96 10.29 -21.44
N TYR A 66 2.95 9.85 -20.69
CA TYR A 66 2.75 8.46 -20.32
C TYR A 66 1.39 7.96 -20.76
N HIS A 67 1.33 6.71 -21.20
CA HIS A 67 0.10 5.94 -21.33
C HIS A 67 -0.05 5.02 -20.11
N LEU A 68 -1.06 5.30 -19.29
CA LEU A 68 -1.36 4.59 -18.06
C LEU A 68 -2.63 3.76 -18.24
N GLN A 69 -2.56 2.49 -17.86
CA GLN A 69 -3.72 1.61 -17.78
C GLN A 69 -3.87 1.02 -16.38
N LEU A 70 -5.12 0.89 -15.93
CA LEU A 70 -5.54 0.19 -14.72
C LEU A 70 -6.62 -0.83 -15.10
N SER A 71 -6.49 -2.07 -14.62
CA SER A 71 -7.35 -3.19 -14.96
C SER A 71 -7.69 -4.02 -13.73
N ASN A 72 -8.87 -4.65 -13.71
CA ASN A 72 -9.19 -5.72 -12.76
C ASN A 72 -8.86 -7.12 -13.29
N THR A 73 -8.30 -7.23 -14.48
CA THR A 73 -7.80 -8.48 -15.06
C THR A 73 -6.31 -8.34 -15.40
N LYS A 74 -5.55 -9.40 -15.14
CA LYS A 74 -4.10 -9.44 -15.37
C LYS A 74 -3.69 -9.26 -16.84
N ASP A 75 -4.57 -9.66 -17.76
CA ASP A 75 -4.39 -9.56 -19.21
C ASP A 75 -4.83 -8.21 -19.79
N PHE A 76 -5.29 -7.27 -18.95
CA PHE A 76 -5.78 -5.95 -19.35
C PHE A 76 -7.02 -5.98 -20.27
N SER A 77 -7.80 -7.08 -20.30
CA SER A 77 -9.10 -7.12 -20.97
C SER A 77 -10.22 -6.38 -20.21
N GLY A 78 -10.07 -6.22 -18.89
CA GLY A 78 -11.00 -5.52 -18.00
C GLY A 78 -10.52 -4.12 -17.59
N LEU A 79 -10.28 -3.24 -18.58
CA LEU A 79 -9.80 -1.88 -18.33
C LEU A 79 -10.80 -1.06 -17.50
N ILE A 80 -10.29 -0.44 -16.45
CA ILE A 80 -10.99 0.53 -15.58
C ILE A 80 -10.54 1.94 -15.91
N LEU A 81 -9.25 2.10 -16.23
CA LEU A 81 -8.65 3.33 -16.68
C LEU A 81 -7.73 3.02 -17.86
N ASP A 82 -7.78 3.87 -18.87
CA ASP A 82 -6.88 3.90 -20.02
C ASP A 82 -6.75 5.37 -20.42
N THR A 83 -5.58 5.96 -20.22
CA THR A 83 -5.41 7.40 -20.39
C THR A 83 -3.97 7.83 -20.67
N ILE A 84 -3.83 9.02 -21.26
CA ILE A 84 -2.56 9.68 -21.50
C ILE A 84 -2.41 10.84 -20.52
N ILE A 85 -1.27 10.91 -19.84
CA ILE A 85 -0.99 11.92 -18.81
C ILE A 85 0.45 12.43 -18.86
N CYS A 86 0.65 13.63 -18.33
CA CYS A 86 1.94 14.33 -18.33
C CYS A 86 2.62 14.38 -16.95
N HIS A 87 2.16 13.55 -16.02
CA HIS A 87 2.66 13.47 -14.65
C HIS A 87 3.06 12.03 -14.35
N THR A 88 3.87 11.83 -13.32
CA THR A 88 4.30 10.50 -12.85
C THR A 88 3.44 9.96 -11.70
N SER A 89 2.22 10.51 -11.56
CA SER A 89 1.25 10.06 -10.58
C SER A 89 -0.19 10.24 -11.05
N MET A 90 -1.08 9.39 -10.54
CA MET A 90 -2.52 9.45 -10.80
C MET A 90 -3.29 8.85 -9.61
N THR A 91 -4.29 9.57 -9.10
CA THR A 91 -5.26 9.00 -8.16
C THR A 91 -6.39 8.32 -8.93
N THR A 92 -6.68 7.06 -8.59
CA THR A 92 -7.72 6.27 -9.26
C THR A 92 -9.13 6.75 -8.86
N PRO A 93 -10.15 6.43 -9.66
CA PRO A 93 -11.53 6.41 -9.17
C PRO A 93 -11.70 5.44 -7.99
N HIS A 94 -12.86 5.50 -7.32
CA HIS A 94 -13.21 4.51 -6.31
C HIS A 94 -13.18 3.10 -6.91
N LEU A 95 -12.39 2.22 -6.32
CA LEU A 95 -12.27 0.83 -6.72
C LEU A 95 -13.22 -0.03 -5.89
N LYS A 96 -13.51 -1.25 -6.36
CA LYS A 96 -14.18 -2.24 -5.52
C LYS A 96 -13.22 -2.70 -4.45
N ASN A 97 -13.69 -2.78 -3.20
CA ASN A 97 -12.96 -3.39 -2.10
C ASN A 97 -12.67 -4.88 -2.37
N HIS A 98 -11.67 -5.44 -1.67
CA HIS A 98 -11.33 -6.86 -1.70
C HIS A 98 -11.11 -7.37 -3.14
N THR A 99 -10.45 -6.55 -3.95
CA THR A 99 -10.20 -6.80 -5.37
C THR A 99 -8.72 -6.57 -5.68
N GLU A 100 -8.16 -7.43 -6.51
CA GLU A 100 -6.82 -7.30 -7.07
C GLU A 100 -6.87 -6.46 -8.36
N TYR A 101 -5.95 -5.51 -8.49
CA TYR A 101 -5.84 -4.62 -9.65
C TYR A 101 -4.43 -4.64 -10.21
N PHE A 102 -4.37 -4.50 -11.52
CA PHE A 102 -3.13 -4.49 -12.30
C PHE A 102 -3.01 -3.13 -12.97
N TRP A 103 -1.83 -2.55 -12.95
CA TRP A 103 -1.57 -1.28 -13.59
C TRP A 103 -0.23 -1.29 -14.29
N ARG A 104 -0.15 -0.57 -15.39
CA ARG A 104 1.04 -0.50 -16.22
C ARG A 104 1.18 0.87 -16.82
N VAL A 105 2.43 1.27 -17.01
CA VAL A 105 2.78 2.55 -17.60
C VAL A 105 3.78 2.31 -18.70
N ARG A 106 3.61 3.04 -19.81
CA ARG A 106 4.64 3.17 -20.83
C ARG A 106 4.86 4.64 -21.17
N ASP A 107 6.08 4.97 -21.54
CA ASP A 107 6.41 6.27 -22.12
C ASP A 107 5.90 6.35 -23.57
N LEU A 108 5.48 7.54 -23.99
CA LEU A 108 5.04 7.79 -25.38
C LEU A 108 6.12 8.44 -26.25
N GLY A 109 7.29 8.76 -25.68
CA GLY A 109 8.41 9.37 -26.40
C GLY A 109 8.07 10.72 -27.07
N PRO A 110 9.06 11.37 -27.70
CA PRO A 110 8.85 12.58 -28.50
C PRO A 110 8.33 12.30 -29.92
N GLY A 111 8.03 11.06 -30.30
CA GLY A 111 7.70 10.64 -31.68
C GLY A 111 6.45 9.76 -31.80
N CYS A 112 6.25 9.16 -32.98
CA CYS A 112 5.17 8.19 -33.23
C CYS A 112 5.55 6.73 -32.87
N GLU A 113 6.72 6.53 -32.26
CA GLU A 113 7.15 5.22 -31.76
C GLU A 113 6.39 4.92 -30.46
N VAL A 114 5.31 4.17 -30.59
CA VAL A 114 4.54 3.68 -29.45
C VAL A 114 5.16 2.35 -29.03
N TYR A 115 5.94 2.35 -27.94
CA TYR A 115 6.49 1.12 -27.37
C TYR A 115 5.37 0.25 -26.77
N ASP A 116 5.48 -1.07 -26.84
CA ASP A 116 4.53 -1.95 -26.16
C ASP A 116 4.70 -1.88 -24.64
N PHE A 117 3.65 -2.26 -23.91
CA PHE A 117 3.77 -2.45 -22.47
C PHE A 117 4.64 -3.69 -22.22
N VAL A 118 5.74 -3.51 -21.48
CA VAL A 118 6.71 -4.58 -21.23
C VAL A 118 6.45 -5.29 -19.89
N ASP A 119 5.87 -4.57 -18.92
CA ASP A 119 5.55 -5.08 -17.59
C ASP A 119 4.24 -4.49 -17.04
N PHE A 120 3.89 -4.91 -15.84
CA PHE A 120 2.84 -4.33 -15.01
C PHE A 120 3.20 -4.54 -13.54
N ASN A 121 2.59 -3.74 -12.67
CA ASN A 121 2.56 -3.95 -11.24
C ASN A 121 1.12 -4.25 -10.79
N PHE A 122 0.95 -4.76 -9.57
CA PHE A 122 -0.36 -5.07 -9.02
C PHE A 122 -0.44 -4.78 -7.53
N PHE A 123 -1.66 -4.50 -7.09
CA PHE A 123 -2.00 -4.27 -5.69
C PHE A 123 -3.37 -4.84 -5.38
N LYS A 124 -3.70 -4.89 -4.09
CA LYS A 124 -4.99 -5.36 -3.58
C LYS A 124 -5.65 -4.27 -2.77
N THR A 125 -6.97 -4.24 -2.81
CA THR A 125 -7.75 -3.21 -2.12
C THR A 125 -8.35 -3.75 -0.83
N THR A 126 -8.36 -2.92 0.22
CA THR A 126 -8.95 -3.22 1.53
C THR A 126 -9.83 -2.07 2.03
N SER A 127 -10.81 -2.39 2.87
CA SER A 127 -11.61 -1.46 3.67
C SER A 127 -10.96 -1.11 5.02
N ILE A 128 -9.89 -1.82 5.39
CA ILE A 128 -9.16 -1.64 6.63
C ILE A 128 -8.07 -0.59 6.42
N VAL A 129 -8.13 0.50 7.17
CA VAL A 129 -7.09 1.54 7.13
C VAL A 129 -6.38 1.57 8.46
N MET A 130 -5.09 1.22 8.47
CA MET A 130 -4.23 1.30 9.65
C MET A 130 -3.70 2.72 9.82
N GLU A 131 -3.69 3.24 11.05
CA GLU A 131 -2.93 4.45 11.36
C GLU A 131 -1.43 4.14 11.36
N GLU A 132 -0.64 5.00 10.71
CA GLU A 132 0.82 4.90 10.73
C GLU A 132 1.37 5.10 12.14
N THR A 133 2.44 4.38 12.46
CA THR A 133 3.12 4.49 13.74
C THR A 133 4.62 4.56 13.57
N LYS A 134 5.27 5.31 14.47
CA LYS A 134 6.72 5.56 14.43
C LYS A 134 7.54 4.58 15.26
N GLU A 135 6.91 3.60 15.88
CA GLU A 135 7.54 2.68 16.82
C GLU A 135 7.68 1.29 16.21
N ASP A 136 8.82 0.65 16.47
CA ASP A 136 9.06 -0.74 16.11
C ASP A 136 8.04 -1.66 16.81
N ASN A 137 7.53 -2.63 16.05
CA ASN A 137 6.55 -3.60 16.52
C ASN A 137 7.21 -4.95 16.76
N ILE A 138 7.03 -5.50 17.95
CA ILE A 138 7.34 -6.91 18.23
C ILE A 138 6.35 -7.81 17.49
N VAL A 139 5.09 -7.39 17.38
CA VAL A 139 4.07 -8.08 16.59
C VAL A 139 3.55 -7.12 15.52
N ASN A 140 3.89 -7.41 14.27
CA ASN A 140 3.45 -6.64 13.12
C ASN A 140 1.95 -6.85 12.90
N ILE A 141 1.23 -5.77 12.58
CA ILE A 141 -0.21 -5.81 12.30
C ILE A 141 -0.47 -5.17 10.94
N TYR A 142 -1.08 -5.92 10.03
CA TYR A 142 -1.43 -5.40 8.70
C TYR A 142 -2.67 -6.08 8.14
N PRO A 143 -3.44 -5.37 7.30
CA PRO A 143 -4.56 -5.98 6.57
C PRO A 143 -4.04 -6.93 5.50
N THR A 144 -4.78 -8.02 5.26
CA THR A 144 -4.52 -8.96 4.16
C THR A 144 -5.78 -9.72 3.77
N HIS A 145 -5.69 -10.50 2.69
CA HIS A 145 -6.75 -11.41 2.27
C HIS A 145 -6.34 -12.86 2.51
N ILE A 146 -7.14 -13.61 3.26
CA ILE A 146 -6.96 -15.06 3.45
C ILE A 146 -8.23 -15.75 2.97
N LYS A 147 -8.10 -16.58 1.92
CA LYS A 147 -9.22 -17.36 1.35
C LYS A 147 -10.44 -16.48 1.00
N GLY A 148 -10.20 -15.28 0.47
CA GLY A 148 -11.26 -14.35 0.09
C GLY A 148 -11.93 -13.64 1.27
N LEU A 149 -11.25 -13.50 2.41
CA LEU A 149 -11.74 -12.73 3.55
C LEU A 149 -10.73 -11.64 3.91
N GLU A 150 -11.22 -10.44 4.21
CA GLU A 150 -10.42 -9.41 4.87
C GLU A 150 -10.08 -9.85 6.29
N VAL A 151 -8.78 -9.80 6.58
CA VAL A 151 -8.18 -10.27 7.82
C VAL A 151 -7.21 -9.21 8.32
N LEU A 152 -7.33 -8.87 9.60
CA LEU A 152 -6.26 -8.24 10.35
C LEU A 152 -5.26 -9.34 10.72
N TYR A 153 -4.07 -9.26 10.14
CA TYR A 153 -3.05 -10.27 10.29
C TYR A 153 -1.97 -9.81 11.26
N PHE A 154 -1.65 -10.70 12.18
CA PHE A 154 -0.65 -10.52 13.22
C PHE A 154 0.51 -11.45 12.91
N ASP A 155 1.68 -10.86 12.72
CA ASP A 155 2.93 -11.56 12.48
C ASP A 155 3.87 -11.31 13.65
N ASN A 156 4.25 -12.38 14.35
CA ASN A 156 5.00 -12.39 15.59
C ASN A 156 6.38 -13.05 15.32
N PRO A 157 7.31 -12.32 14.68
CA PRO A 157 8.60 -12.85 14.27
C PRO A 157 9.47 -13.33 15.44
N GLU A 158 9.25 -12.78 16.63
CA GLU A 158 9.99 -13.18 17.85
C GLU A 158 9.36 -14.36 18.59
N SER A 159 8.25 -14.92 18.09
CA SER A 159 7.55 -16.06 18.69
C SER A 159 7.20 -15.87 20.18
N VAL A 160 7.01 -14.62 20.62
CA VAL A 160 6.68 -14.30 22.01
C VAL A 160 5.22 -14.62 22.33
N ASN A 161 4.90 -14.84 23.59
CA ASN A 161 3.50 -14.90 24.02
C ASN A 161 2.92 -13.49 24.04
N PHE A 162 1.69 -13.33 23.55
CA PHE A 162 1.02 -12.03 23.52
C PHE A 162 -0.49 -12.16 23.73
N GLU A 163 -1.10 -11.11 24.26
CA GLU A 163 -2.55 -10.95 24.33
C GLU A 163 -2.97 -9.89 23.32
N ILE A 164 -3.97 -10.21 22.51
CA ILE A 164 -4.61 -9.26 21.60
C ILE A 164 -5.91 -8.80 22.25
N LYS A 165 -6.07 -7.49 22.38
CA LYS A 165 -7.33 -6.85 22.75
C LYS A 165 -7.73 -5.87 21.64
N ILE A 166 -8.95 -6.00 21.10
CA ILE A 166 -9.48 -5.09 20.09
C ILE A 166 -10.79 -4.50 20.60
N SER A 167 -10.85 -3.17 20.65
CA SER A 167 -11.98 -2.42 21.20
C SER A 167 -12.44 -1.35 20.22
N ASP A 168 -13.74 -1.05 20.22
CA ASP A 168 -14.27 0.10 19.46
C ASP A 168 -14.11 1.42 20.24
N ALA A 169 -14.50 2.53 19.61
CA ALA A 169 -14.43 3.87 20.22
C ALA A 169 -15.28 4.04 21.50
N SER A 170 -16.23 3.13 21.79
CA SER A 170 -17.00 3.10 23.04
C SER A 170 -16.32 2.25 24.11
N SER A 171 -15.08 1.82 23.88
CA SER A 171 -14.31 0.90 24.73
C SER A 171 -14.99 -0.47 24.92
N LYS A 172 -15.87 -0.88 23.99
CA LYS A 172 -16.41 -2.23 23.98
C LYS A 172 -15.39 -3.16 23.33
N ASP A 173 -15.03 -4.21 24.06
CA ASP A 173 -14.13 -5.26 23.56
C ASP A 173 -14.87 -6.12 22.52
N HIS A 174 -14.38 -6.15 21.28
CA HIS A 174 -14.87 -7.04 20.22
C HIS A 174 -14.06 -8.33 20.14
N TYR A 175 -12.82 -8.30 20.62
CA TYR A 175 -11.93 -9.45 20.63
C TYR A 175 -10.93 -9.37 21.77
N VAL A 176 -10.79 -10.46 22.52
CA VAL A 176 -9.72 -10.64 23.51
C VAL A 176 -9.22 -12.07 23.42
N GLN A 177 -7.92 -12.26 23.13
CA GLN A 177 -7.34 -13.60 23.15
C GLN A 177 -5.84 -13.60 23.44
N ARG A 178 -5.45 -14.49 24.35
CA ARG A 178 -4.04 -14.90 24.54
C ARG A 178 -3.61 -15.84 23.42
N CYS A 179 -2.47 -15.53 22.83
CA CYS A 179 -1.92 -16.23 21.70
C CYS A 179 -0.51 -16.74 22.05
N LYS A 180 -0.25 -17.99 21.65
CA LYS A 180 1.09 -18.59 21.59
C LYS A 180 1.26 -19.17 20.19
N ALA A 181 1.49 -18.27 19.24
CA ALA A 181 1.65 -18.60 17.83
C ALA A 181 2.50 -17.52 17.16
N ASP A 182 3.22 -17.92 16.12
CA ASP A 182 4.01 -16.99 15.31
C ASP A 182 3.09 -16.09 14.46
N ARG A 183 1.88 -16.56 14.15
CA ARG A 183 0.97 -15.87 13.24
C ARG A 183 -0.48 -16.04 13.69
N LYS A 184 -1.30 -15.00 13.55
CA LYS A 184 -2.72 -15.02 13.87
C LYS A 184 -3.49 -14.16 12.88
N GLY A 185 -4.55 -14.72 12.30
CA GLY A 185 -5.52 -13.97 11.50
C GLY A 185 -6.81 -13.76 12.29
N ILE A 186 -7.34 -12.54 12.24
CA ILE A 186 -8.66 -12.19 12.77
C ILE A 186 -9.48 -11.57 11.65
N THR A 187 -10.62 -12.19 11.31
CA THR A 187 -11.54 -11.57 10.36
C THR A 187 -12.34 -10.45 11.05
N THR A 188 -12.51 -9.34 10.35
CA THR A 188 -13.27 -8.18 10.81
C THR A 188 -14.68 -8.13 10.20
N ALA A 189 -15.05 -9.14 9.40
CA ALA A 189 -16.27 -9.12 8.57
C ALA A 189 -17.58 -8.99 9.37
N SER A 190 -17.61 -9.46 10.62
CA SER A 190 -18.77 -9.36 11.50
C SER A 190 -18.81 -8.09 12.35
N TRP A 191 -17.81 -7.23 12.27
CA TRP A 191 -17.70 -6.05 13.11
C TRP A 191 -18.37 -4.84 12.45
N PRO A 192 -19.04 -3.97 13.23
CA PRO A 192 -19.55 -2.71 12.70
C PRO A 192 -18.45 -1.86 12.05
N ARG A 193 -18.81 -1.09 11.03
CA ARG A 193 -17.91 -0.05 10.51
C ARG A 193 -17.63 0.99 11.58
N GLY A 194 -16.40 1.48 11.64
CA GLY A 194 -15.98 2.45 12.65
C GLY A 194 -14.50 2.37 13.00
N SER A 195 -14.13 3.16 14.01
CA SER A 195 -12.77 3.20 14.54
C SER A 195 -12.56 2.16 15.63
N TYR A 196 -11.41 1.50 15.56
CA TYR A 196 -10.98 0.47 16.49
C TYR A 196 -9.57 0.76 16.98
N GLU A 197 -9.30 0.29 18.19
CA GLU A 197 -7.98 0.23 18.77
C GLU A 197 -7.62 -1.23 19.03
N VAL A 198 -6.43 -1.63 18.58
CA VAL A 198 -5.82 -2.91 18.92
C VAL A 198 -4.67 -2.66 19.89
N THR A 199 -4.74 -3.32 21.04
CA THR A 199 -3.69 -3.37 22.04
C THR A 199 -3.08 -4.75 22.02
N ILE A 200 -1.76 -4.82 21.89
CA ILE A 200 -0.97 -6.03 22.03
C ILE A 200 -0.15 -5.93 23.31
N THR A 201 -0.37 -6.85 24.24
CA THR A 201 0.38 -6.91 25.49
C THR A 201 1.31 -8.13 25.47
N THR A 202 2.58 -7.90 25.75
CA THR A 202 3.59 -8.95 25.98
C THR A 202 4.09 -8.87 27.43
N HIS A 203 4.85 -9.85 27.91
CA HIS A 203 5.30 -9.86 29.31
C HIS A 203 6.39 -8.84 29.62
N ASN A 204 7.24 -8.49 28.65
CA ASN A 204 8.50 -7.77 28.89
C ASN A 204 8.58 -6.41 28.21
N HIS A 205 7.52 -5.98 27.53
CA HIS A 205 7.51 -4.74 26.77
C HIS A 205 6.23 -3.97 27.02
N GLU A 206 6.32 -2.65 26.85
CA GLU A 206 5.15 -1.77 26.86
C GLU A 206 4.10 -2.25 25.82
N PRO A 207 2.80 -2.09 26.13
CA PRO A 207 1.75 -2.48 25.19
C PRO A 207 1.87 -1.72 23.86
N GLN A 208 1.82 -2.45 22.75
CA GLN A 208 1.73 -1.85 21.42
C GLN A 208 0.27 -1.49 21.17
N VAL A 209 0.01 -0.22 20.92
CA VAL A 209 -1.32 0.27 20.57
C VAL A 209 -1.32 0.71 19.12
N ARG A 210 -2.26 0.19 18.32
CA ARG A 210 -2.51 0.61 16.94
C ARG A 210 -3.97 0.94 16.77
N LYS A 211 -4.26 1.90 15.90
CA LYS A 211 -5.63 2.26 15.54
C LYS A 211 -5.88 1.90 14.09
N PHE A 212 -7.11 1.53 13.80
CA PHE A 212 -7.55 1.29 12.44
C PHE A 212 -9.02 1.63 12.27
N VAL A 213 -9.42 1.84 11.02
CA VAL A 213 -10.81 2.14 10.66
C VAL A 213 -11.32 1.08 9.69
N LEU A 214 -12.53 0.60 9.94
CA LEU A 214 -13.29 -0.27 9.03
C LEU A 214 -14.31 0.56 8.25
N TYR A 215 -14.18 0.61 6.92
CA TYR A 215 -15.00 1.43 6.02
C TYR A 215 -16.10 0.69 5.25
#